data_AF-A0A966W7P6-F1
#
_entry.id   AF-A0A966W7P6-F1
#
_cell.length_a   1.000
_cell.length_b   1.000
_cell.length_c   1.000
_cell.angle_alpha   90.00
_cell.angle_beta   90.00
_cell.angle_gamma   90.00
#
_symmetry.space_group_name_H-M   'P 1'
#
loop_
_entity.id
_entity.type
_entity.pdbx_description
1 polymer ?
#
loop_
_entity_poly.entity_id
_entity_poly.type
_entity_poly.pdbx_seq_one_letter_code
_entity_poly.pdbx_strand_id
1 'polypeptide(L)'
;FWERTSHEERLSKGEDPESLDKEPIRLALDALGYRGSGAPPVLSGEVIASTTIRYVAAYERITGTRFVPGTYPVEERLLAALNREGLLGSRPRRVQE
;
A
#
# COMPACT_ATOMS: atom_id res chain seq x y z
N PHE A 1 8.58 5.33 -6.26
CA PHE A 1 9.90 4.88 -5.79
C PHE A 1 10.47 3.89 -6.79
N TRP A 2 11.75 3.99 -7.11
CA TRP A 2 12.41 3.13 -8.10
C TRP A 2 13.56 2.33 -7.50
N GLU A 3 13.79 1.14 -8.06
CA GLU A 3 14.94 0.30 -7.74
C GLU A 3 16.21 0.92 -8.32
N ARG A 4 17.19 1.24 -7.48
CA ARG A 4 18.49 1.76 -7.89
C ARG A 4 19.29 0.71 -8.66
N THR A 5 19.25 -0.56 -8.24
CA THR A 5 20.16 -1.59 -8.78
C THR A 5 19.95 -1.85 -10.28
N SER A 6 18.71 -1.77 -10.75
CA SER A 6 18.36 -1.95 -12.16
C SER A 6 18.14 -0.63 -12.91
N HIS A 7 18.22 0.52 -12.24
CA HIS A 7 17.78 1.81 -12.80
C HIS A 7 18.53 2.18 -14.07
N GLU A 8 19.87 2.20 -14.00
CA GLU A 8 20.72 2.61 -15.12
C GLU A 8 20.63 1.64 -16.29
N GLU A 9 20.58 0.33 -16.01
CA GLU A 9 20.43 -0.70 -17.03
C GLU A 9 19.11 -0.50 -17.80
N ARG A 10 17.97 -0.39 -17.09
CA ARG A 10 16.65 -0.23 -17.71
C ARG A 10 16.55 1.07 -18.49
N LEU A 11 17.07 2.16 -17.93
CA LEU A 11 17.12 3.45 -18.62
C LEU A 11 17.94 3.38 -19.91
N SER A 12 19.09 2.69 -19.90
CA SER A 12 19.93 2.53 -21.10
C SER A 12 19.25 1.74 -22.22
N LYS A 13 18.27 0.89 -21.87
CA LYS A 13 17.44 0.11 -22.81
C LYS A 13 16.16 0.84 -23.23
N GLY A 14 15.90 2.04 -22.70
CA GLY A 14 14.65 2.77 -22.93
C GLY A 14 13.44 2.14 -22.23
N GLU A 15 13.66 1.30 -21.22
CA GLU A 15 12.62 0.70 -20.41
C GLU A 15 12.25 1.61 -19.23
N ASP A 16 11.00 1.54 -18.79
CA ASP A 16 10.58 2.21 -17.55
C ASP A 16 11.42 1.71 -16.37
N PRO A 17 11.76 2.54 -15.37
CA PRO A 17 12.42 2.07 -14.16
C PRO A 17 11.59 1.01 -13.42
N GLU A 18 12.26 0.12 -12.67
CA GLU A 18 11.53 -0.81 -11.81
C GLU A 18 10.84 -0.06 -10.66
N SER A 19 9.51 -0.07 -10.65
CA SER A 19 8.71 0.56 -9.59
C SER A 19 8.67 -0.27 -8.32
N LEU A 20 8.77 0.38 -7.16
CA LEU A 20 8.52 -0.19 -5.84
C LEU A 20 7.21 0.33 -5.21
N ASP A 21 6.34 0.94 -6.01
CA ASP A 21 5.09 1.55 -5.56
C ASP A 21 3.86 0.95 -6.24
N LYS A 22 2.76 1.72 -6.27
CA LYS A 22 1.44 1.30 -6.74
C LYS A 22 1.25 1.34 -8.25
N GLU A 23 2.32 1.38 -9.03
CA GLU A 23 2.24 1.41 -10.50
C GLU A 23 1.41 0.27 -11.11
N PRO A 24 1.50 -1.00 -10.65
CA PRO A 24 0.64 -2.06 -11.19
C PRO A 24 -0.86 -1.78 -11.01
N ILE A 25 -1.25 -1.15 -9.89
CA ILE A 25 -2.63 -0.70 -9.66
C ILE A 25 -3.01 0.40 -10.65
N ARG A 26 -2.12 1.37 -10.89
CA ARG A 26 -2.40 2.48 -11.83
C ARG A 26 -2.63 1.96 -13.24
N LEU A 27 -1.76 1.08 -13.72
CA LEU A 27 -1.86 0.48 -15.05
C LEU A 27 -3.13 -0.38 -15.18
N ALA A 28 -3.46 -1.18 -14.15
CA ALA A 28 -4.66 -2.01 -14.16
C ALA A 28 -5.95 -1.17 -14.16
N LEU A 29 -6.00 -0.10 -13.36
CA LEU A 29 -7.14 0.83 -13.37
C LEU A 29 -7.25 1.57 -14.70
N ASP A 30 -6.12 2.00 -15.28
CA ASP A 30 -6.10 2.69 -16.56
C ASP A 30 -6.61 1.80 -17.71
N ALA A 31 -6.16 0.55 -17.77
CA ALA A 31 -6.60 -0.46 -18.73
C ALA A 31 -8.10 -0.76 -18.66
N LEU A 32 -8.71 -0.59 -17.48
CA LEU A 32 -10.16 -0.70 -17.27
C LEU A 32 -10.92 0.60 -17.53
N GLY A 33 -10.24 1.65 -18.01
CA GLY A 33 -10.83 2.96 -18.27
C GLY A 33 -11.21 3.72 -17.00
N TYR A 34 -10.77 3.28 -15.82
CA TYR A 34 -11.11 3.95 -14.57
C TYR A 34 -10.30 5.24 -14.41
N ARG A 35 -10.99 6.34 -14.11
CA ARG A 35 -10.39 7.68 -13.96
C ARG A 35 -10.63 8.30 -12.58
N GLY A 36 -11.06 7.50 -11.61
CA GLY A 36 -11.32 7.95 -10.23
C GLY A 36 -12.76 8.43 -9.97
N SER A 37 -13.65 8.32 -10.96
CA SER A 37 -15.08 8.62 -10.81
C SER A 37 -15.93 7.35 -10.95
N GLY A 38 -17.08 7.34 -10.27
CA GLY A 38 -17.95 6.17 -10.20
C GLY A 38 -17.41 5.05 -9.30
N ALA A 39 -18.03 3.88 -9.39
CA ALA A 39 -17.62 2.72 -8.61
C ALA A 39 -16.25 2.22 -9.08
N PRO A 40 -15.27 2.03 -8.18
CA PRO A 40 -13.98 1.46 -8.55
C PRO A 40 -14.14 0.01 -9.03
N PRO A 41 -13.45 -0.40 -10.11
CA PRO A 41 -13.52 -1.77 -10.58
C PRO A 41 -12.81 -2.72 -9.61
N VAL A 42 -13.20 -3.99 -9.65
CA VAL A 42 -12.52 -5.06 -8.91
C VAL A 42 -11.24 -5.42 -9.65
N LEU A 43 -10.10 -5.31 -8.96
CA LEU A 43 -8.80 -5.71 -9.49
C LEU A 43 -8.53 -7.19 -9.19
N SER A 44 -7.73 -7.83 -10.05
CA SER A 44 -7.34 -9.23 -9.84
C SER A 44 -6.45 -9.38 -8.61
N GLY A 45 -6.50 -10.57 -8.00
CA GLY A 45 -5.61 -10.91 -6.89
C GLY A 45 -4.12 -10.81 -7.25
N GLU A 46 -3.77 -11.01 -8.52
CA GLU A 46 -2.39 -10.89 -9.01
C GLU A 46 -1.90 -9.43 -9.00
N VAL A 47 -2.71 -8.48 -9.46
CA VAL A 47 -2.35 -7.05 -9.42
C VAL A 47 -2.16 -6.59 -7.97
N ILE A 48 -3.04 -7.06 -7.07
CA ILE A 48 -2.97 -6.79 -5.64
C ILE A 48 -1.67 -7.39 -5.08
N ALA A 49 -1.42 -8.68 -5.29
CA ALA A 49 -0.23 -9.37 -4.77
C ALA A 49 1.07 -8.75 -5.28
N SER A 50 1.16 -8.43 -6.58
CA SER A 50 2.31 -7.77 -7.19
C SER A 50 2.61 -6.43 -6.52
N THR A 51 1.58 -5.63 -6.25
CA THR A 51 1.72 -4.35 -5.55
C THR A 51 2.09 -4.54 -4.08
N THR A 52 1.50 -5.52 -3.39
CA THR A 52 1.84 -5.86 -2.01
C THR A 52 3.31 -6.22 -1.87
N ILE A 53 3.84 -7.09 -2.74
CA ILE A 53 5.25 -7.50 -2.72
C ILE A 53 6.17 -6.30 -2.92
N ARG A 54 5.82 -5.35 -3.80
CA ARG A 54 6.60 -4.11 -4.01
C ARG A 54 6.67 -3.25 -2.75
N TYR A 55 5.55 -3.06 -2.05
CA TYR A 55 5.55 -2.32 -0.79
C TYR A 55 6.33 -3.02 0.33
N VAL A 56 6.26 -4.35 0.41
CA VAL A 56 7.09 -5.14 1.32
C VAL A 56 8.57 -4.91 1.01
N ALA A 57 8.98 -5.05 -0.25
CA ALA A 57 10.36 -4.81 -0.65
C ALA A 57 10.81 -3.37 -0.35
N ALA A 58 9.97 -2.37 -0.63
CA ALA A 58 10.27 -0.97 -0.33
C ALA A 58 10.50 -0.76 1.18
N TYR A 59 9.61 -1.29 2.02
CA TYR A 59 9.74 -1.24 3.48
C TYR A 59 11.05 -1.88 3.94
N GLU A 60 11.35 -3.11 3.51
CA GLU A 60 12.55 -3.83 3.96
C GLU A 60 13.83 -3.13 3.51
N ARG A 61 13.86 -2.56 2.30
CA ARG A 61 15.00 -1.82 1.78
C ARG A 61 15.26 -0.51 2.53
N ILE A 62 14.21 0.24 2.83
CA ILE A 62 14.33 1.54 3.51
C ILE A 62 14.71 1.34 4.98
N THR A 63 14.12 0.34 5.63
CA THR A 63 14.26 0.15 7.09
C THR A 63 15.34 -0.84 7.48
N GLY A 64 15.82 -1.67 6.56
CA GLY A 64 16.69 -2.82 6.85
C GLY A 64 16.01 -3.90 7.70
N THR A 65 14.69 -3.79 7.94
CA THR A 65 13.93 -4.68 8.82
C THR A 65 13.07 -5.60 8.00
N ARG A 66 13.04 -6.90 8.32
CA ARG A 66 12.17 -7.87 7.65
C ARG A 66 10.70 -7.55 7.93
N PHE A 67 9.88 -7.58 6.89
CA PHE A 67 8.45 -7.41 7.02
C PHE A 67 7.82 -8.64 7.69
N VAL A 68 6.96 -8.37 8.68
CA VAL A 68 6.16 -9.39 9.34
C VAL A 68 4.69 -9.07 9.10
N PRO A 69 3.93 -9.94 8.39
CA PRO A 69 2.50 -9.74 8.19
C PRO A 69 1.77 -9.69 9.53
N GLY A 70 0.91 -8.69 9.69
CA GLY A 70 -0.01 -8.62 10.82
C GLY A 70 -1.17 -9.60 10.67
N THR A 71 -1.77 -9.98 11.79
CA THR A 71 -2.97 -10.82 11.78
C THR A 71 -4.19 -10.09 11.22
N TYR A 72 -5.15 -10.88 10.73
CA TYR A 72 -6.48 -10.43 10.32
C TYR A 72 -7.54 -10.95 11.31
N PRO A 73 -8.65 -10.20 11.54
CA PRO A 73 -8.97 -8.92 10.91
C PRO A 73 -8.07 -7.78 11.39
N VAL A 74 -7.71 -6.87 10.46
CA VAL A 74 -6.76 -5.77 10.73
C VAL A 74 -7.33 -4.72 11.70
N GLU A 75 -8.65 -4.60 11.75
CA GLU A 75 -9.34 -3.53 12.46
C GLU A 75 -9.10 -3.57 13.97
N GLU A 76 -9.18 -4.76 14.59
CA GLU A 76 -8.99 -4.91 16.03
C GLU A 76 -7.60 -4.45 16.47
N ARG A 77 -6.55 -4.88 15.76
CA ARG A 77 -5.17 -4.50 16.09
C ARG A 77 -4.88 -3.02 15.78
N LEU A 78 -5.52 -2.45 14.75
CA LEU A 78 -5.42 -1.02 14.47
C LEU A 78 -6.07 -0.21 15.60
N LEU A 79 -7.29 -0.53 15.99
CA LEU A 79 -8.00 0.16 17.07
C LEU A 79 -7.25 0.05 18.40
N ALA A 80 -6.72 -1.13 18.73
CA ALA A 80 -5.92 -1.33 19.93
C ALA A 80 -4.64 -0.48 19.92
N ALA A 81 -3.94 -0.41 18.78
CA ALA A 81 -2.75 0.44 18.64
C ALA A 81 -3.10 1.92 18.78
N LEU A 82 -4.13 2.40 18.07
CA LEU A 82 -4.55 3.81 18.13
C LEU A 82 -5.04 4.21 19.53
N ASN A 83 -5.74 3.32 20.24
CA ASN A 83 -6.16 3.55 21.63
C ASN A 83 -4.96 3.63 22.58
N ARG A 84 -3.98 2.73 22.42
CA ARG A 84 -2.74 2.75 23.23
C ARG A 84 -1.97 4.05 23.06
N GLU A 85 -1.92 4.59 21.85
CA GLU A 85 -1.28 5.88 21.56
C GLU A 85 -2.19 7.10 21.87
N GLY A 86 -3.41 6.89 22.39
CA GLY A 86 -4.35 7.97 22.71
C GLY A 86 -4.91 8.73 21.50
N LEU A 87 -4.79 8.16 20.30
CA LEU A 87 -5.21 8.78 19.03
C LEU A 87 -6.70 8.61 18.72
N LEU A 88 -7.36 7.68 19.42
CA LEU A 88 -8.81 7.60 19.46
C LEU A 88 -9.27 8.46 20.64
N GLY A 89 -9.57 9.73 20.37
CA GLY A 89 -9.97 10.69 21.39
C GLY A 89 -11.03 10.10 22.34
N SER A 90 -10.91 10.42 23.62
CA SER A 90 -11.89 10.05 24.65
C SER A 90 -13.29 10.32 24.12
N ARG A 91 -14.12 9.28 23.98
CA ARG A 91 -15.54 9.42 23.62
C ARG A 91 -16.11 10.63 24.39
N PRO A 92 -16.78 11.60 23.75
CA PRO A 92 -17.49 12.61 24.50
C PRO A 92 -18.44 11.89 25.45
N ARG A 93 -18.33 12.23 26.75
CA ARG A 93 -19.17 11.69 27.82
C ARG A 93 -20.62 11.90 27.40
N ARG A 94 -21.40 10.83 27.27
CA ARG A 94 -22.83 10.91 26.96
C ARG A 94 -23.45 11.84 28.00
N VAL A 95 -23.93 13.02 27.60
CA VAL A 95 -24.74 13.87 28.47
C VAL A 95 -26.06 13.12 28.65
N GLN A 96 -26.34 12.69 29.88
CA GLN A 96 -27.67 12.21 30.25
C GLN A 96 -28.55 13.45 30.41
N GLU A 97 -29.64 13.51 29.66
CA GLU A 97 -30.75 14.45 29.89
C GLU A 97 -31.56 14.04 31.12
#